data_AF-A0A7X7KZA2-F1
#
_entry.id   AF-A0A7X7KZA2-F1
#
_cell.length_a   1.000
_cell.length_b   1.000
_cell.length_c   1.000
_cell.angle_alpha   90.00
_cell.angle_beta   90.00
_cell.angle_gamma   90.00
#
_symmetry.space_group_name_H-M   'P 1'
#
loop_
_entity.id
_entity.type
_entity.pdbx_description
1 polymer ?
#
loop_
_entity_poly.entity_id
_entity_poly.type
_entity_poly.pdbx_seq_one_letter_code
_entity_poly.pdbx_strand_id
1 'polypeptide(L)'
;SYRYTQNADGRVEFVLGGREAGAYGRIALTGTPAACTMTLAGTCAVTLAPGFRPRDKDTFDLLDWGASLSGTFDKLELPALRGGNWITNELYTTGRISVHIPSGTLINIR
;
A
#
# COMPACT_ATOMS: atom_id res chain seq x y z
N SER A 1 -18.62 17.56 -0.87
CA SER A 1 -17.70 16.61 -1.53
C SER A 1 -16.57 16.30 -0.56
N TYR A 2 -16.15 15.04 -0.48
CA TYR A 2 -15.06 14.63 0.40
C TYR A 2 -13.78 14.57 -0.43
N ARG A 3 -12.72 15.24 0.04
CA ARG A 3 -11.48 15.36 -0.72
C ARG A 3 -10.27 15.05 0.15
N TYR A 4 -9.33 14.31 -0.43
CA TYR A 4 -7.98 14.20 0.08
C TYR A 4 -7.02 14.74 -0.97
N THR A 5 -6.10 15.60 -0.56
CA THR A 5 -5.04 16.12 -1.42
C THR A 5 -3.73 16.03 -0.66
N GLN A 6 -2.77 15.31 -1.23
CA GLN A 6 -1.39 15.34 -0.79
C GLN A 6 -0.58 16.21 -1.74
N ASN A 7 0.17 17.15 -1.18
CA ASN A 7 1.05 18.05 -1.93
C ASN A 7 2.37 17.33 -2.26
N ALA A 8 3.14 17.89 -3.20
CA ALA A 8 4.39 17.30 -3.68
C ALA A 8 5.49 17.18 -2.60
N ASP A 9 5.47 18.03 -1.60
CA ASP A 9 6.35 17.97 -0.41
C ASP A 9 5.77 17.12 0.73
N GLY A 10 4.52 16.66 0.58
CA GLY A 10 3.81 15.91 1.59
C GLY A 10 4.30 14.46 1.71
N ARG A 11 4.23 13.93 2.93
CA ARG A 11 4.48 12.52 3.24
C ARG A 11 3.30 11.89 3.97
N VAL A 12 2.87 10.73 3.49
CA VAL A 12 1.93 9.84 4.19
C VAL A 12 2.66 8.58 4.64
N GLU A 13 2.35 8.10 5.83
CA GLU A 13 2.92 6.86 6.37
C GLU A 13 1.83 5.87 6.75
N PHE A 14 2.01 4.62 6.33
CA PHE A 14 1.19 3.48 6.73
C PHE A 14 2.01 2.50 7.55
N VAL A 15 1.53 2.21 8.77
CA VAL A 15 2.12 1.17 9.62
C VAL A 15 1.37 -0.14 9.38
N LEU A 16 2.09 -1.21 9.04
CA LEU A 16 1.54 -2.55 8.93
C LEU A 16 1.84 -3.34 10.22
N GLY A 17 0.80 -3.65 10.99
CA GLY A 17 0.90 -4.42 12.24
C GLY A 17 0.37 -5.85 12.16
N GLY A 18 -0.38 -6.18 11.11
CA GLY A 18 -0.97 -7.50 10.89
C GLY A 18 -1.52 -7.63 9.48
N ARG A 19 -2.11 -8.78 9.15
CA ARG A 19 -2.62 -9.11 7.80
C ARG A 19 -4.08 -8.71 7.58
N GLU A 20 -4.83 -8.64 8.66
CA GLU A 20 -6.26 -8.38 8.61
C GLU A 20 -6.55 -6.88 8.55
N ALA A 21 -7.68 -6.53 7.95
CA ALA A 21 -8.19 -5.16 7.97
C ALA A 21 -8.30 -4.66 9.44
N GLY A 22 -7.85 -3.43 9.69
CA GLY A 22 -7.77 -2.87 11.04
C GLY A 22 -6.45 -3.15 11.77
N ALA A 23 -5.60 -4.05 11.26
CA ALA A 23 -4.25 -4.26 11.77
C ALA A 23 -3.19 -3.38 11.06
N TYR A 24 -3.62 -2.51 10.15
CA TYR A 24 -2.78 -1.56 9.43
C TYR A 24 -3.53 -0.27 9.12
N GLY A 25 -2.78 0.80 8.91
CA GLY A 25 -3.34 2.10 8.51
C GLY A 25 -3.85 2.08 7.07
N ARG A 26 -4.90 2.86 6.81
CA ARG A 26 -5.41 3.17 5.46
C ARG A 26 -6.03 4.56 5.43
N ILE A 27 -6.10 5.15 4.25
CA ILE A 27 -6.91 6.36 3.99
C ILE A 27 -8.17 5.92 3.27
N ALA A 28 -9.33 6.19 3.87
CA ALA A 28 -10.61 5.90 3.26
C ALA A 28 -11.52 7.14 3.28
N LEU A 29 -12.01 7.55 2.11
CA LEU A 29 -13.00 8.60 1.97
C LEU A 29 -14.41 8.01 2.17
N THR A 30 -15.01 8.25 3.34
CA THR A 30 -16.30 7.64 3.76
C THR A 30 -17.53 8.48 3.42
N GLY A 31 -17.52 9.14 2.25
CA GLY A 31 -18.63 9.95 1.75
C GLY A 31 -19.54 9.21 0.77
N THR A 32 -20.50 9.92 0.16
CA THR A 32 -21.17 9.42 -1.05
C THR A 32 -20.08 9.14 -2.10
N PRO A 33 -19.90 7.88 -2.56
CA PRO A 33 -18.73 7.51 -3.35
C PRO A 33 -18.56 8.39 -4.59
N ALA A 34 -19.66 8.72 -5.28
CA ALA A 34 -19.70 9.58 -6.45
C ALA A 34 -19.13 11.01 -6.26
N ALA A 35 -18.96 11.48 -5.01
CA ALA A 35 -18.49 12.82 -4.67
C ALA A 35 -17.14 12.84 -3.94
N CYS A 36 -16.44 11.69 -3.90
CA CYS A 36 -15.15 11.54 -3.24
C CYS A 36 -14.01 11.61 -4.26
N THR A 37 -13.03 12.47 -3.99
CA THR A 37 -11.87 12.65 -4.88
C THR A 37 -10.56 12.60 -4.10
N MET A 38 -9.61 11.80 -4.57
CA MET A 38 -8.26 11.73 -4.02
C MET A 38 -7.24 12.24 -5.05
N THR A 39 -6.34 13.12 -4.60
CA THR A 39 -5.21 13.59 -5.39
C THR A 39 -3.91 13.28 -4.65
N LEU A 40 -3.02 12.54 -5.29
CA LEU A 40 -1.75 12.09 -4.71
C LEU A 40 -0.57 12.81 -5.36
N ALA A 41 0.41 13.14 -4.52
CA ALA A 41 1.75 13.61 -4.88
C ALA A 41 2.71 13.28 -3.71
N GLY A 42 4.00 13.56 -3.87
CA GLY A 42 4.98 13.43 -2.80
C GLY A 42 5.28 11.98 -2.41
N THR A 43 5.52 11.72 -1.13
CA THR A 43 6.02 10.42 -0.65
C THR A 43 4.94 9.60 0.05
N CYS A 44 4.84 8.32 -0.31
CA CYS A 44 4.16 7.30 0.46
C CYS A 44 5.20 6.38 1.10
N ALA A 45 5.14 6.25 2.42
CA ALA A 45 6.01 5.38 3.17
C ALA A 45 5.22 4.27 3.87
N VAL A 46 5.82 3.09 3.91
CA VAL A 46 5.29 1.95 4.66
C VAL A 46 6.31 1.55 5.71
N THR A 47 5.86 1.28 6.92
CA THR A 47 6.68 0.71 8.00
C THR A 47 6.04 -0.56 8.55
N LEU A 48 6.87 -1.47 9.07
CA LEU A 48 6.40 -2.68 9.71
C LEU A 48 6.43 -2.49 11.23
N ALA A 49 5.33 -2.78 11.90
CA ALA A 49 5.32 -2.80 13.36
C ALA A 49 6.33 -3.84 13.89
N PRO A 50 6.88 -3.64 15.10
CA PRO A 50 7.82 -4.58 15.70
C PRO A 50 7.30 -6.03 15.66
N GLY A 51 8.14 -6.95 15.19
CA GLY A 51 7.79 -8.38 15.09
C GLY A 51 6.89 -8.76 13.92
N PHE A 52 6.23 -7.81 13.23
CA PHE A 52 5.43 -8.13 12.06
C PHE A 52 6.34 -8.53 10.88
N ARG A 53 5.96 -9.60 10.19
CA ARG A 53 6.66 -10.15 9.02
C ARG A 53 5.61 -10.51 7.96
N PRO A 54 5.47 -9.71 6.90
CA PRO A 54 4.61 -10.07 5.78
C PRO A 54 5.05 -11.39 5.13
N ARG A 55 4.08 -12.15 4.63
CA ARG A 55 4.23 -13.45 3.94
C ARG A 55 3.92 -13.30 2.46
N ASP A 56 4.34 -14.28 1.66
CA ASP A 56 3.96 -14.35 0.25
C ASP A 56 2.44 -14.21 0.10
N LYS A 57 2.01 -13.39 -0.85
CA LYS A 57 0.61 -13.08 -1.19
C LYS A 57 -0.17 -12.28 -0.14
N ASP A 58 0.43 -11.89 0.99
CA ASP A 58 -0.18 -10.90 1.87
C ASP A 58 -0.48 -9.62 1.05
N THR A 59 -1.69 -9.08 1.21
CA THR A 59 -2.15 -7.89 0.48
C THR A 59 -2.71 -6.87 1.48
N PHE A 60 -2.35 -5.61 1.29
CA PHE A 60 -2.71 -4.51 2.18
C PHE A 60 -3.43 -3.43 1.38
N ASP A 61 -4.64 -3.10 1.82
CA ASP A 61 -5.50 -2.11 1.18
C ASP A 61 -5.32 -0.74 1.85
N LEU A 62 -4.58 0.15 1.20
CA LEU A 62 -4.09 1.39 1.81
C LEU A 62 -4.93 2.61 1.43
N LEU A 63 -5.60 2.58 0.27
CA LEU A 63 -6.26 3.75 -0.31
C LEU A 63 -7.66 3.41 -0.84
N ASP A 64 -8.68 4.02 -0.23
CA ASP A 64 -10.07 3.96 -0.70
C ASP A 64 -10.54 5.39 -1.09
N TRP A 65 -10.48 5.73 -2.38
CA TRP A 65 -10.77 7.10 -2.87
C TRP A 65 -12.22 7.38 -3.29
N GLY A 66 -13.06 6.35 -3.42
CA GLY A 66 -14.44 6.49 -3.89
C GLY A 66 -14.54 6.68 -5.41
N ALA A 67 -14.83 7.90 -5.88
CA ALA A 67 -15.14 8.14 -7.30
C ALA A 67 -13.92 8.33 -8.20
N SER A 68 -12.96 9.14 -7.78
CA SER A 68 -11.83 9.49 -8.65
C SER A 68 -10.51 9.55 -7.91
N LEU A 69 -9.50 8.96 -8.52
CA LEU A 69 -8.09 9.14 -8.17
C LEU A 69 -7.41 9.99 -9.25
N SER A 70 -6.54 10.89 -8.83
CA SER A 70 -5.71 11.70 -9.72
C SER A 70 -4.28 11.77 -9.18
N GLY A 71 -3.30 11.79 -10.08
CA GLY A 71 -1.89 11.76 -9.70
C GLY A 71 -1.45 10.40 -9.14
N THR A 72 -0.21 10.37 -8.67
CA THR A 72 0.47 9.23 -8.05
C THR A 72 1.43 9.75 -6.99
N PHE A 73 1.88 8.91 -6.06
CA PHE A 73 3.05 9.29 -5.26
C PHE A 73 4.27 9.38 -6.17
N ASP A 74 5.08 10.41 -5.95
CA ASP A 74 6.36 10.62 -6.63
C ASP A 74 7.43 9.64 -6.12
N LYS A 75 7.28 9.18 -4.86
CA LYS A 75 8.17 8.21 -4.23
C LYS A 75 7.41 7.20 -3.37
N LEU A 76 7.79 5.93 -3.50
CA LEU A 76 7.37 4.85 -2.61
C LEU A 76 8.56 4.42 -1.75
N GLU A 77 8.45 4.61 -0.43
CA GLU A 77 9.42 4.15 0.56
C GLU A 77 8.88 2.90 1.25
N LEU A 78 9.21 1.74 0.69
CA LEU A 78 8.74 0.46 1.21
C LEU A 78 9.84 -0.26 1.99
N PRO A 79 9.52 -0.91 3.11
CA PRO A 79 10.52 -1.60 3.92
C PRO A 79 10.98 -2.85 3.18
N ALA A 80 12.26 -3.19 3.30
CA ALA A 80 12.80 -4.40 2.71
C ALA A 80 12.07 -5.64 3.27
N LEU A 81 11.70 -6.56 2.38
CA LEU A 81 11.11 -7.85 2.75
C LEU A 81 12.20 -8.92 2.79
N ARG A 82 12.03 -9.89 3.69
CA ARG A 82 12.97 -11.02 3.76
C ARG A 82 12.73 -11.96 2.58
N GLY A 83 13.61 -11.89 1.58
CA GLY A 83 13.59 -12.79 0.43
C GLY A 83 12.48 -12.52 -0.58
N GLY A 84 11.91 -11.31 -0.57
CA GLY A 84 10.82 -10.95 -1.48
C GLY A 84 10.79 -9.47 -1.80
N ASN A 85 9.78 -9.09 -2.57
CA ASN A 85 9.55 -7.72 -3.02
C ASN A 85 8.08 -7.35 -2.85
N TRP A 86 7.83 -6.05 -2.77
CA TRP A 86 6.48 -5.51 -2.87
C TRP A 86 6.03 -5.46 -4.34
N ILE A 87 4.76 -5.76 -4.57
CA ILE A 87 4.05 -5.54 -5.83
C ILE A 87 3.13 -4.34 -5.62
N THR A 88 3.28 -3.29 -6.44
CA THR A 88 2.55 -2.02 -6.30
C THR A 88 1.69 -1.69 -7.52
N ASN A 89 1.55 -2.61 -8.47
CA ASN A 89 0.79 -2.39 -9.71
C ASN A 89 -0.69 -2.08 -9.44
N GLU A 90 -1.19 -2.48 -8.28
CA GLU A 90 -2.57 -2.29 -7.85
C GLU A 90 -2.79 -1.04 -6.99
N LEU A 91 -1.72 -0.33 -6.60
CA LEU A 91 -1.82 0.77 -5.64
C LEU A 91 -2.73 1.91 -6.14
N TYR A 92 -2.71 2.18 -7.44
CA TYR A 92 -3.47 3.27 -8.05
C TYR A 92 -4.71 2.79 -8.83
N THR A 93 -5.04 1.50 -8.77
CA THR A 93 -6.24 0.94 -9.40
C THR A 93 -7.23 0.38 -8.38
N THR A 94 -6.72 -0.24 -7.31
CA THR A 94 -7.52 -0.80 -6.22
C THR A 94 -7.04 -0.38 -4.83
N GLY A 95 -5.98 0.44 -4.73
CA GLY A 95 -5.46 0.92 -3.44
C GLY A 95 -4.48 -0.03 -2.75
N ARG A 96 -4.09 -1.12 -3.44
CA ARG A 96 -3.43 -2.26 -2.81
C ARG A 96 -1.95 -2.39 -3.12
N ILE A 97 -1.21 -2.84 -2.12
CA ILE A 97 0.13 -3.41 -2.30
C ILE A 97 0.13 -4.85 -1.84
N SER A 98 0.92 -5.68 -2.50
CA SER A 98 1.02 -7.11 -2.18
C SER A 98 2.47 -7.53 -2.00
N VAL A 99 2.67 -8.67 -1.35
CA VAL A 99 3.98 -9.26 -1.14
C VAL A 99 4.20 -10.41 -2.11
N HIS A 100 5.38 -10.46 -2.72
CA HIS A 100 5.84 -11.62 -3.45
C HIS A 100 7.18 -12.11 -2.88
N ILE A 101 7.19 -13.35 -2.40
CA ILE A 101 8.39 -14.07 -1.94
C ILE A 101 8.50 -15.31 -2.83
N PRO A 102 9.51 -15.40 -3.72
CA PRO A 102 9.71 -16.59 -4.54
C PRO A 102 9.86 -17.84 -3.67
N SER A 103 9.07 -18.87 -3.97
CA SER A 103 9.30 -20.21 -3.43
C SER A 103 10.63 -20.71 -3.96
N GLY A 104 11.62 -20.96 -3.09
CA GLY A 104 12.88 -21.55 -3.52
C GLY A 104 12.65 -22.96 -4.05
N THR A 105 12.74 -23.14 -5.37
CA THR A 105 12.89 -24.48 -5.95
C THR A 105 14.34 -24.90 -5.70
N LEU A 106 14.58 -25.77 -4.72
CA LEU A 106 15.81 -26.53 -4.65
C LEU A 106 15.80 -27.53 -5.83
N ILE A 107 16.49 -27.20 -6.93
CA ILE A 107 16.83 -28.22 -7.92
C ILE A 107 18.01 -29.00 -7.35
N ASN A 108 17.72 -30.08 -6.63
CA ASN A 108 18.74 -31.09 -6.32
C ASN A 108 18.99 -31.91 -7.59
N ILE A 109 20.03 -31.55 -8.35
CA ILE A 109 20.57 -32.43 -9.39
C ILE A 109 21.45 -33.45 -8.66
N ARG A 110 21.14 -34.74 -8.81
CA ARG A 110 22.04 -35.84 -8.46
C ARG A 110 22.81 -36.27 -9.69
#